data_AF-A0A7X6NW11-F1
#
_entry.id   AF-A0A7X6NW11-F1
#
_cell.length_a   1.000
_cell.length_b   1.000
_cell.length_c   1.000
_cell.angle_alpha   90.00
_cell.angle_beta   90.00
_cell.angle_gamma   90.00
#
_symmetry.space_group_name_H-M   'P 1'
#
loop_
_entity.id
_entity.type
_entity.pdbx_description
1 polymer ?
#
loop_
_entity_poly.entity_id
_entity_poly.type
_entity_poly.pdbx_seq_one_letter_code
_entity_poly.pdbx_strand_id
1 'polypeptide(L)' 'MIAKCELVDCQLMTEELIEKIKENNNEYICGTYQIGRYAWFLENIEPLDKPIAVNGQLGIWNYKN' A
#
# COMPACT_ATOMS: atom_id res chain seq x y z
N MET A 1 -13.33 -6.53 1.73
CA MET A 1 -12.11 -6.77 0.92
C MET A 1 -12.46 -6.54 -0.54
N ILE A 2 -11.63 -5.80 -1.28
CA ILE A 2 -11.95 -5.35 -2.65
C ILE A 2 -10.87 -5.68 -3.69
N ALA A 3 -9.64 -5.93 -3.26
CA ALA A 3 -8.51 -6.26 -4.11
C ALA A 3 -7.51 -7.14 -3.34
N LYS A 4 -6.60 -7.78 -4.07
CA LYS A 4 -5.42 -8.47 -3.56
C LYS A 4 -4.19 -7.94 -4.29
N CYS A 5 -3.03 -8.07 -3.66
CA CYS A 5 -1.74 -7.65 -4.21
C CYS A 5 -0.62 -8.42 -3.51
N GLU A 6 0.59 -8.31 -4.04
CA GLU A 6 1.81 -8.83 -3.44
C GLU A 6 2.57 -7.69 -2.77
N LEU A 7 2.89 -7.83 -1.48
CA LEU A 7 3.78 -6.92 -0.77
C LEU A 7 5.22 -7.33 -1.07
N VAL A 8 5.88 -6.61 -1.97
CA VAL A 8 7.22 -6.96 -2.47
C VAL A 8 8.35 -6.34 -1.65
N ASP A 9 8.11 -5.16 -1.06
CA ASP A 9 9.12 -4.48 -0.24
C ASP A 9 8.49 -3.52 0.79
N CYS A 10 9.25 -3.18 1.81
CA CYS A 10 8.93 -2.19 2.83
C CYS A 10 10.17 -1.33 3.09
N GLN A 11 10.18 -0.10 2.57
CA GLN A 11 11.34 0.78 2.61
C GLN A 11 11.11 1.99 3.51
N LEU A 12 12.17 2.43 4.19
CA LEU A 12 12.16 3.69 4.94
C LEU A 12 12.01 4.86 3.96
N MET A 13 11.12 5.78 4.27
CA MET A 13 10.94 7.01 3.51
C MET A 13 12.10 7.96 3.80
N THR A 14 13.08 7.94 2.91
CA THR A 14 14.16 8.94 2.83
C THR A 14 13.72 10.12 1.95
N GLU A 15 14.44 11.24 2.02
CA GLU A 15 14.20 12.38 1.12
C GLU A 15 14.26 11.95 -0.36
N GLU A 16 15.28 11.17 -0.72
CA GLU A 16 15.45 10.62 -2.07
C GLU A 16 14.25 9.77 -2.52
N LEU A 17 13.74 8.90 -1.64
CA LEU A 17 12.59 8.06 -1.97
C LEU A 17 11.34 8.92 -2.21
N ILE A 18 11.11 9.90 -1.34
CA ILE A 18 9.95 10.79 -1.45
C ILE A 18 10.04 11.62 -2.73
N GLU A 19 11.21 12.14 -3.09
CA GLU A 19 11.42 12.87 -4.35
C GLU A 19 11.16 12.00 -5.57
N LYS A 20 11.63 10.75 -5.56
CA LYS A 20 11.34 9.80 -6.63
C LYS A 20 9.83 9.51 -6.77
N ILE A 21 9.11 9.37 -5.65
CA ILE A 21 7.66 9.14 -5.70
C ILE A 21 6.92 10.38 -6.21
N LYS A 22 7.38 11.60 -5.91
CA LYS A 22 6.79 12.84 -6.44
C LYS A 22 6.78 12.91 -7.97
N GLU A 23 7.70 12.23 -8.64
CA GLU A 23 7.70 12.11 -10.11
C GLU A 23 6.45 11.39 -10.63
N ASN A 24 5.88 10.47 -9.84
CA ASN A 24 4.61 9.84 -10.11
C ASN A 24 3.49 10.52 -9.32
N ASN A 25 2.84 11.50 -9.96
CA ASN A 25 1.80 12.31 -9.34
C ASN A 25 0.66 11.47 -8.71
N ASN A 26 0.25 10.38 -9.36
CA ASN A 26 -0.83 9.54 -8.86
C ASN A 26 -0.47 8.84 -7.54
N GLU A 27 0.74 8.31 -7.43
CA GLU A 27 1.20 7.67 -6.19
C GLU A 27 1.39 8.69 -5.07
N TYR A 28 1.94 9.86 -5.42
CA TYR A 28 2.23 10.91 -4.45
C TYR A 28 0.97 11.49 -3.80
N ILE A 29 -0.10 11.72 -4.57
CA ILE A 29 -1.36 12.26 -4.02
C ILE A 29 -2.14 11.24 -3.19
N CYS A 30 -1.91 9.94 -3.40
CA CYS A 30 -2.64 8.86 -2.72
C CYS A 30 -2.03 8.45 -1.38
N GLY A 31 -0.83 8.95 -1.03
CA GLY A 31 -0.08 8.55 0.16
C GLY A 31 0.29 9.70 1.09
N THR A 32 0.72 9.35 2.30
CA THR A 32 1.34 10.31 3.23
C THR A 32 2.85 10.06 3.27
N TYR A 33 3.59 10.79 2.43
CA TYR A 33 5.04 10.66 2.31
C TYR A 33 5.74 11.64 3.25
N GLN A 34 6.34 11.10 4.32
CA GLN A 34 7.03 11.88 5.34
C GLN A 34 8.25 11.11 5.83
N ILE A 35 9.37 11.82 6.03
CA ILE A 35 10.63 11.25 6.51
C ILE A 35 10.41 10.50 7.84
N GLY A 36 11.00 9.32 7.96
CA GLY A 36 10.91 8.46 9.14
C GLY A 36 9.72 7.51 9.16
N ARG A 37 8.83 7.56 8.15
CA ARG A 37 7.80 6.55 7.91
C ARG A 37 8.32 5.44 6.99
N TYR A 38 7.54 4.38 6.83
CA TYR A 38 7.83 3.29 5.90
C TYR A 38 6.79 3.26 4.78
N ALA A 39 7.25 3.12 3.54
CA ALA A 39 6.44 2.93 2.35
C ALA A 39 6.34 1.43 2.04
N TRP A 40 5.15 0.98 1.63
CA TRP A 40 4.92 -0.39 1.17
C TRP A 40 4.89 -0.42 -0.34
N PHE A 41 5.69 -1.30 -0.93
CA PHE A 41 5.72 -1.53 -2.37
C PHE A 41 4.82 -2.71 -2.68
N LEU A 42 3.80 -2.45 -3.50
CA LEU A 42 2.77 -3.42 -3.86
C LEU A 42 2.85 -3.68 -5.36
N GLU A 43 2.88 -4.95 -5.74
CA GLU A 43 2.81 -5.40 -7.13
C GLU A 43 1.58 -6.29 -7.36
N ASN A 44 1.28 -6.57 -8.63
CA ASN A 44 0.22 -7.49 -9.04
C ASN A 44 -1.14 -7.16 -8.38
N ILE A 45 -1.50 -5.88 -8.41
CA ILE A 45 -2.77 -5.39 -7.85
C ILE A 45 -3.92 -5.90 -8.72
N GLU A 46 -4.71 -6.81 -8.17
CA GLU A 46 -5.86 -7.41 -8.83
C GLU A 46 -7.15 -7.09 -8.04
N PRO A 47 -8.14 -6.41 -8.66
CA PRO A 47 -9.45 -6.27 -8.05
C PRO A 47 -10.11 -7.65 -7.93
N LEU A 48 -10.91 -7.84 -6.88
CA LEU A 48 -11.69 -9.06 -6.72
C LEU A 48 -12.94 -8.98 -7.62
N ASP A 49 -13.29 -10.09 -8.29
CA ASP A 49 -14.52 -10.19 -9.09
C ASP A 49 -15.77 -9.82 -8.30
N LYS A 50 -15.79 -10.17 -7.00
CA LYS A 50 -16.84 -9.82 -6.05
C LYS A 50 -16.21 -9.36 -4.73
N PRO A 51 -16.64 -8.21 -4.18
CA PRO A 51 -16.21 -7.79 -2.86
C PRO A 51 -16.59 -8.82 -1.78
N ILE A 52 -15.71 -9.02 -0.82
CA ILE A 52 -15.96 -9.86 0.36
C ILE A 52 -16.37 -8.95 1.51
N ALA A 53 -17.58 -9.15 2.04
CA ALA A 53 -18.07 -8.42 3.21
C ALA A 53 -17.32 -8.92 4.47
N VAL A 54 -16.49 -8.06 5.04
CA VAL A 54 -15.72 -8.35 6.26
C VAL A 54 -15.51 -7.07 7.05
N ASN A 55 -15.54 -7.16 8.38
CA ASN A 55 -15.23 -6.04 9.25
C ASN A 55 -13.71 -5.82 9.25
N GLY A 56 -13.28 -4.57 9.06
CA GLY A 56 -11.88 -4.20 9.18
C GLY A 56 -11.34 -4.47 10.59
N GLN A 57 -10.05 -4.79 10.68
CA GLN A 57 -9.33 -5.01 11.94
C GLN A 57 -8.10 -4.11 11.99
N LEU A 58 -7.60 -3.83 13.20
CA LEU A 58 -6.38 -3.03 13.39
C LEU A 58 -5.14 -3.86 13.06
N GLY A 59 -4.17 -3.24 12.39
CA GLY A 59 -2.91 -3.87 11.99
C GLY A 59 -3.04 -4.80 10.78
N ILE A 60 -1.99 -5.59 10.53
CA ILE A 60 -2.01 -6.68 9.55
C ILE A 60 -2.65 -7.89 10.22
N TRP A 61 -3.68 -8.45 9.58
CA TRP A 61 -4.45 -9.56 10.15
C TRP A 61 -4.66 -10.65 9.12
N ASN A 62 -4.78 -11.88 9.62
CA ASN A 62 -5.07 -13.04 8.78
C ASN A 62 -6.57 -13.14 8.56
N TYR A 63 -6.98 -13.06 7.30
CA TYR A 63 -8.34 -13.39 6.92
C TYR A 63 -8.57 -14.89 7.08
N LYS A 64 -9.51 -15.25 7.96
CA LYS A 64 -9.98 -16.63 8.15
C LYS A 64 -11.31 -16.78 7.42
N ASN A 65 -11.37 -17.77 6.53
CA ASN A 65 -12.56 -18.17 5.80
C ASN A 65 -13.24 -19.35 6.51
#